data_AF-A0A1H8H9X3-F1
#
_entry.id   AF-A0A1H8H9X3-F1
#
_cell.length_a   1.000
_cell.length_b   1.000
_cell.length_c   1.000
_cell.angle_alpha   90.00
_cell.angle_beta   90.00
_cell.angle_gamma   90.00
#
_symmetry.space_group_name_H-M   'P 1'
#
loop_
_entity.id
_entity.type
_entity.pdbx_description
1 polymer ?
#
loop_
_entity_poly.entity_id
_entity_poly.type
_entity_poly.pdbx_seq_one_letter_code
_entity_poly.pdbx_strand_id
1 'polypeptide(L)'
;MTPMIAPQTVRVPRIIRGWHVLAAFVTAFGIVIAVNLTLAVQAVRTFPGLEVDNSYVTSQTFDGDRDAQLSLRWDVAATLQGHDLSLRILQDGQSIAPVIEEAIFGRATSVARDQTPAFTFDGTALRAVVDGGPGNWNLRLRARSADGIVFQQRIVVRVLS
;
A
#
# COMPACT_ATOMS: atom_id res chain seq x y z
N MET A 1 -12.28 54.05 -68.63
CA MET A 1 -11.66 53.89 -67.31
C MET A 1 -11.94 52.46 -66.87
N THR A 2 -11.05 51.53 -67.20
CA THR A 2 -11.27 50.09 -67.04
C THR A 2 -10.77 49.68 -65.66
N PRO A 3 -11.62 49.15 -64.75
CA PRO A 3 -11.15 48.77 -63.43
C PRO A 3 -10.28 47.51 -63.51
N MET A 4 -9.06 47.62 -62.99
CA MET A 4 -8.13 46.51 -62.81
C MET A 4 -8.55 45.72 -61.57
N ILE A 5 -9.13 44.54 -61.77
CA ILE A 5 -9.50 43.63 -60.68
C ILE A 5 -8.22 42.96 -60.17
N ALA A 6 -7.84 43.24 -58.92
CA ALA A 6 -6.73 42.58 -58.26
C ALA A 6 -7.00 41.06 -58.11
N PRO A 7 -6.01 40.18 -58.32
CA PRO A 7 -6.21 38.75 -58.19
C PRO A 7 -6.54 38.39 -56.74
N GLN A 8 -7.73 37.85 -56.53
CA GLN A 8 -8.15 37.30 -55.24
C GLN A 8 -7.37 36.00 -55.01
N THR A 9 -6.53 35.97 -53.98
CA THR A 9 -5.84 34.74 -53.58
C THR A 9 -6.84 33.76 -52.99
N VAL A 10 -7.21 32.74 -53.76
CA VAL A 10 -8.03 31.63 -53.28
C VAL A 10 -7.26 30.92 -52.17
N ARG A 11 -7.68 31.11 -50.92
CA ARG A 11 -7.17 30.30 -49.80
C ARG A 11 -7.71 28.89 -49.97
N VAL A 12 -6.87 27.98 -50.43
CA VAL A 12 -7.23 26.56 -50.50
C VAL A 12 -7.55 26.09 -49.08
N PRO A 13 -8.78 25.59 -48.80
CA PRO A 13 -9.14 25.16 -47.47
C PRO A 13 -8.25 23.98 -47.04
N ARG A 14 -7.73 24.03 -45.81
CA ARG A 14 -6.91 22.95 -45.26
C ARG A 14 -7.83 21.77 -44.91
N ILE A 15 -7.98 20.84 -45.84
CA ILE A 15 -8.88 19.69 -45.69
C ILE A 15 -8.25 18.68 -44.72
N ILE A 16 -8.85 18.54 -43.54
CA ILE A 16 -8.56 17.47 -42.59
C ILE A 16 -9.10 16.17 -43.20
N ARG A 17 -8.21 15.34 -43.77
CA ARG A 17 -8.57 13.98 -44.22
C ARG A 17 -8.61 13.01 -43.04
N GLY A 18 -9.25 11.85 -43.19
CA GLY A 18 -9.33 10.82 -42.15
C GLY A 18 -7.97 10.42 -41.55
N TRP A 19 -6.89 10.45 -42.33
CA TRP A 19 -5.53 10.22 -41.83
C TRP A 19 -5.04 11.30 -40.82
N HIS A 20 -5.43 12.56 -40.99
CA HIS A 20 -5.06 13.63 -40.06
C HIS A 20 -5.74 13.45 -38.71
N VAL A 21 -7.00 13.01 -38.74
CA VAL A 21 -7.75 12.66 -37.53
C VAL A 21 -7.11 11.44 -36.88
N LEU A 22 -6.85 10.38 -37.64
CA LEU A 22 -6.16 9.17 -37.15
C LEU A 22 -4.82 9.50 -36.50
N ALA A 23 -3.97 10.31 -37.15
CA ALA A 23 -2.68 10.73 -36.61
C ALA A 23 -2.82 11.56 -35.32
N ALA A 24 -3.81 12.44 -35.24
CA ALA A 24 -4.09 13.20 -34.03
C ALA A 24 -4.51 12.29 -32.87
N PHE A 25 -5.38 11.31 -33.13
CA PHE A 25 -5.81 10.33 -32.14
C PHE A 25 -4.63 9.47 -31.64
N VAL A 26 -3.85 8.88 -32.56
CA VAL A 26 -2.67 8.08 -32.21
C VAL A 26 -1.68 8.89 -31.38
N THR A 27 -1.44 10.15 -31.74
CA THR A 27 -0.54 11.04 -30.99
C THR A 27 -1.07 11.32 -29.58
N ALA A 28 -2.35 11.65 -29.44
CA ALA A 28 -2.96 11.93 -28.14
C ALA A 28 -2.91 10.70 -27.22
N PHE A 29 -3.30 9.53 -27.72
CA PHE A 29 -3.23 8.28 -26.96
C PHE A 29 -1.78 7.88 -26.65
N GLY A 30 -0.86 8.08 -27.59
CA GLY A 30 0.57 7.83 -27.39
C GLY A 30 1.15 8.65 -26.24
N ILE A 31 0.79 9.93 -26.12
CA ILE A 31 1.21 10.78 -24.99
C ILE A 31 0.69 10.23 -23.66
N VAL A 32 -0.60 9.86 -23.59
CA VAL A 32 -1.21 9.30 -22.37
C VAL A 32 -0.50 8.01 -21.96
N ILE A 33 -0.25 7.10 -22.91
CA ILE A 33 0.47 5.85 -22.67
C ILE A 33 1.90 6.13 -22.19
N ALA A 34 2.62 7.04 -22.84
CA ALA A 34 3.99 7.39 -22.47
C ALA A 34 4.07 7.97 -21.06
N VAL A 35 3.15 8.87 -20.69
CA VAL A 35 3.06 9.42 -19.33
C VAL A 35 2.75 8.31 -18.33
N ASN A 36 1.73 7.48 -18.58
CA ASN A 36 1.36 6.38 -17.69
C ASN A 36 2.51 5.39 -17.48
N LEU A 37 3.23 5.03 -18.55
CA LEU A 37 4.39 4.15 -18.45
C LEU A 37 5.55 4.83 -17.70
N THR A 38 5.78 6.12 -17.93
CA THR A 38 6.80 6.89 -17.20
C THR A 38 6.49 6.93 -15.70
N LEU A 39 5.23 7.19 -15.35
CA LEU A 39 4.78 7.15 -13.96
C LEU A 39 4.90 5.75 -13.36
N ALA A 40 4.54 4.70 -14.09
CA ALA A 40 4.70 3.31 -13.66
C ALA A 40 6.19 2.96 -13.41
N VAL A 41 7.09 3.34 -14.33
CA VAL A 41 8.54 3.11 -14.19
C VAL A 41 9.12 3.94 -13.03
N GLN A 42 8.68 5.19 -12.85
CA GLN A 42 9.09 6.00 -11.71
C GLN A 42 8.62 5.38 -10.39
N ALA A 43 7.35 4.96 -10.31
CA ALA A 43 6.79 4.30 -9.14
C ALA A 43 7.59 3.03 -8.80
N VAL A 44 7.89 2.17 -9.76
CA VAL A 44 8.71 0.97 -9.55
C VAL A 44 10.14 1.31 -9.10
N ARG A 45 10.73 2.40 -9.61
CA ARG A 45 12.10 2.81 -9.22
C ARG A 45 12.18 3.46 -7.83
N THR A 46 11.11 4.09 -7.36
CA THR A 46 11.07 4.78 -6.05
C THR A 46 10.72 3.89 -4.86
N PHE A 47 10.60 2.57 -5.04
CA PHE A 47 10.40 1.60 -3.96
C PHE A 47 11.50 0.52 -3.95
N PRO A 48 12.72 0.79 -3.46
CA PRO A 48 13.68 -0.26 -3.13
C PRO A 48 13.41 -0.70 -1.67
N GLY A 49 12.40 -1.52 -1.45
CA GLY A 49 12.09 -2.00 -0.11
C GLY A 49 10.96 -3.02 -0.10
N LEU A 50 11.35 -4.30 -0.21
CA LEU A 50 10.64 -5.50 0.27
C LEU A 50 9.10 -5.51 0.21
N GLU A 51 8.53 -6.23 -0.75
CA GLU A 51 7.46 -7.20 -0.48
C GLU A 51 7.41 -8.16 -1.68
N VAL A 52 7.57 -9.44 -1.39
CA VAL A 52 7.67 -10.57 -2.31
C VAL A 52 6.57 -10.63 -3.38
N ASP A 53 6.97 -11.10 -4.57
CA ASP A 53 6.10 -11.51 -5.68
C ASP A 53 4.90 -12.32 -5.17
N ASN A 54 3.67 -11.88 -5.53
CA ASN A 54 2.50 -12.71 -5.86
C ASN A 54 1.15 -12.06 -5.44
N SER A 55 0.84 -10.88 -5.97
CA SER A 55 -0.46 -10.20 -5.73
C SER A 55 -1.56 -10.57 -6.74
N TYR A 56 -1.37 -11.58 -7.60
CA TYR A 56 -2.34 -11.92 -8.66
C TYR A 56 -3.12 -13.24 -8.45
N VAL A 57 -2.87 -13.99 -7.36
CA VAL A 57 -3.60 -15.24 -7.05
C VAL A 57 -4.51 -15.10 -5.82
N THR A 58 -4.50 -13.95 -5.15
CA THR A 58 -4.99 -13.80 -3.78
C THR A 58 -6.51 -13.97 -3.62
N SER A 59 -7.32 -13.78 -4.67
CA SER A 59 -8.79 -13.85 -4.54
C SER A 59 -9.35 -15.23 -4.11
N GLN A 60 -8.64 -16.33 -4.35
CA GLN A 60 -9.09 -17.67 -3.93
C GLN A 60 -8.40 -18.16 -2.63
N THR A 61 -7.24 -17.60 -2.28
CA THR A 61 -6.55 -17.94 -1.04
C THR A 61 -7.10 -17.16 0.16
N PHE A 62 -7.75 -16.01 -0.01
CA PHE A 62 -8.27 -15.22 1.12
C PHE A 62 -9.18 -16.00 2.07
N ASP A 63 -10.09 -16.85 1.56
CA ASP A 63 -10.98 -17.64 2.42
C ASP A 63 -10.23 -18.77 3.15
N GLY A 64 -9.32 -19.46 2.46
CA GLY A 64 -8.47 -20.50 3.06
C GLY A 64 -7.46 -19.96 4.06
N ASP A 65 -6.84 -18.81 3.76
CA ASP A 65 -5.91 -18.09 4.63
C ASP A 65 -6.66 -17.58 5.88
N ARG A 66 -7.92 -17.14 5.73
CA ARG A 66 -8.78 -16.75 6.86
C ARG A 66 -9.11 -17.94 7.76
N ASP A 67 -9.51 -19.08 7.20
CA ASP A 67 -9.84 -20.27 7.99
C ASP A 67 -8.60 -20.83 8.70
N ALA A 68 -7.45 -20.84 8.03
CA ALA A 68 -6.17 -21.20 8.64
C ALA A 68 -5.80 -20.24 9.78
N GLN A 69 -5.96 -18.93 9.60
CA GLN A 69 -5.73 -17.94 10.65
C GLN A 69 -6.69 -18.10 11.83
N LEU A 70 -7.97 -18.42 11.59
CA LEU A 70 -8.95 -18.70 12.66
C LEU A 70 -8.58 -19.95 13.46
N SER A 71 -7.98 -20.95 12.81
CA SER A 71 -7.51 -22.18 13.47
C SER A 71 -6.38 -21.95 14.48
N LEU A 72 -5.63 -20.85 14.35
CA LEU A 72 -4.54 -20.49 15.27
C LEU A 72 -5.04 -20.20 16.69
N ARG A 73 -6.29 -19.72 16.83
CA ARG A 73 -6.89 -19.32 18.11
C ARG A 73 -6.02 -18.33 18.90
N TRP A 74 -5.33 -17.43 18.20
CA TRP A 74 -4.51 -16.39 18.81
C TRP A 74 -5.37 -15.24 19.34
N ASP A 75 -5.15 -14.88 20.61
CA ASP A 75 -5.66 -13.64 21.21
C ASP A 75 -4.55 -12.59 21.13
N VAL A 76 -4.79 -11.54 20.34
CA VAL A 76 -3.81 -10.50 20.01
C VAL A 76 -4.29 -9.15 20.52
N ALA A 77 -3.48 -8.51 21.35
CA ALA A 77 -3.76 -7.19 21.87
C ALA A 77 -2.49 -6.31 21.87
N ALA A 78 -2.65 -5.04 21.52
CA ALA A 78 -1.59 -4.06 21.56
C ALA A 78 -1.94 -2.90 22.52
N THR A 79 -0.99 -2.52 23.36
CA THR A 79 -1.09 -1.38 24.26
C THR A 79 0.12 -0.46 24.12
N LEU A 80 -0.08 0.83 24.33
CA LEU A 80 0.96 1.84 24.29
C LEU A 80 1.00 2.58 25.63
N GLN A 81 2.14 2.58 26.31
CA GLN A 81 2.37 3.37 27.53
C GLN A 81 3.54 4.33 27.30
N GLY A 82 3.22 5.62 27.12
CA GLY A 82 4.20 6.59 26.63
C GLY A 82 4.73 6.17 25.25
N HIS A 83 6.03 5.87 25.18
CA HIS A 83 6.72 5.40 23.98
C HIS A 83 6.90 3.87 23.92
N ASP A 84 6.41 3.16 24.92
CA ASP A 84 6.53 1.71 24.98
C ASP A 84 5.30 1.04 24.37
N LEU A 85 5.50 0.40 23.21
CA LEU A 85 4.53 -0.44 22.55
C LEU A 85 4.68 -1.88 23.02
N SER A 86 3.59 -2.42 23.55
CA SER A 86 3.49 -3.81 24.00
C SER A 86 2.49 -4.56 23.14
N LEU A 87 2.95 -5.56 22.43
CA LEU A 87 2.16 -6.52 21.66
C LEU A 87 2.12 -7.85 22.41
N ARG A 88 0.93 -8.25 22.86
CA ARG A 88 0.70 -9.53 23.51
C ARG A 88 -0.06 -10.44 22.56
N ILE A 89 0.52 -11.62 22.33
CA ILE A 89 -0.05 -12.68 21.52
C ILE A 89 -0.17 -13.91 22.43
N LEU A 90 -1.38 -14.36 22.67
CA LEU A 90 -1.66 -15.56 23.46
C LEU A 90 -2.18 -16.66 22.54
N GLN A 91 -1.71 -17.88 22.74
CA GLN A 91 -2.31 -19.09 22.19
C GLN A 91 -2.77 -19.94 23.36
N ASP A 92 -4.07 -20.23 23.43
CA ASP A 92 -4.66 -21.00 24.54
C ASP A 92 -4.35 -20.43 25.95
N GLY A 93 -4.22 -19.10 26.05
CA GLY A 93 -3.90 -18.39 27.29
C GLY A 93 -2.41 -18.36 27.65
N GLN A 94 -1.55 -19.00 26.87
CA GLN A 94 -0.09 -18.94 27.03
C GLN A 94 0.52 -17.87 26.12
N SER A 95 1.48 -17.10 26.64
CA SER A 95 2.18 -16.11 25.83
C SER A 95 3.13 -16.78 24.86
N ILE A 96 3.07 -16.33 23.61
CA ILE A 96 3.91 -16.82 22.53
C ILE A 96 4.60 -15.66 21.78
N ALA A 97 5.70 -15.98 21.12
CA ALA A 97 6.47 -15.06 20.29
C ALA A 97 6.60 -15.62 18.86
N PRO A 98 5.58 -15.47 18.00
CA PRO A 98 5.67 -15.89 16.62
C PRO A 98 6.68 -15.02 15.84
N VAL A 99 7.10 -15.51 14.67
CA VAL A 99 7.99 -14.74 13.80
C VAL A 99 7.22 -13.56 13.22
N ILE A 100 7.64 -12.34 13.54
CA ILE A 100 7.04 -11.13 12.98
C ILE A 100 7.68 -10.88 11.61
N GLU A 101 6.89 -11.00 10.55
CA GLU A 101 7.32 -10.73 9.18
C GLU A 101 7.23 -9.24 8.87
N GLU A 102 6.14 -8.62 9.32
CA GLU A 102 5.87 -7.20 9.11
C GLU A 102 5.10 -6.62 10.30
N ALA A 103 5.49 -5.43 10.73
CA ALA A 103 4.78 -4.68 11.74
C ALA A 103 4.84 -3.19 11.43
N ILE A 104 3.70 -2.57 11.16
CA ILE A 104 3.63 -1.11 10.94
C ILE A 104 2.74 -0.46 11.99
N PHE A 105 3.36 0.33 12.84
CA PHE A 105 2.69 1.20 13.80
C PHE A 105 2.40 2.56 13.15
N GLY A 106 1.14 2.97 13.12
CA GLY A 106 0.73 4.19 12.42
C GLY A 106 -0.63 4.72 12.83
N ARG A 107 -0.97 5.92 12.34
CA ARG A 107 -2.28 6.53 12.60
C ARG A 107 -3.32 5.98 11.63
N ALA A 108 -4.58 5.92 12.07
CA ALA A 108 -5.68 5.42 11.26
C ALA A 108 -5.87 6.17 9.92
N THR A 109 -5.45 7.44 9.84
CA THR A 109 -5.76 8.35 8.73
C THR A 109 -4.53 9.05 8.13
N SER A 110 -3.32 8.67 8.52
CA SER A 110 -2.09 9.29 8.00
C SER A 110 -0.92 8.33 8.01
N VAL A 111 -0.30 8.14 6.84
CA VAL A 111 0.94 7.35 6.64
C VAL A 111 2.21 8.13 6.95
N ALA A 112 2.11 9.44 7.21
CA ALA A 112 3.26 10.32 7.39
C ALA A 112 4.08 10.03 8.67
N ARG A 113 3.61 9.13 9.53
CA ARG A 113 4.25 8.73 10.79
C ARG A 113 4.25 7.20 10.99
N ASP A 114 4.22 6.45 9.90
CA ASP A 114 4.34 5.00 9.97
C ASP A 114 5.75 4.63 10.45
N GLN A 115 5.81 3.78 11.48
CA GLN A 115 7.03 3.29 12.10
C GLN A 115 7.02 1.77 12.01
N THR A 116 8.21 1.17 11.81
CA THR A 116 8.39 -0.29 11.86
C THR A 116 9.01 -0.65 13.21
N PRO A 117 8.22 -1.12 14.20
CA PRO A 117 8.74 -1.35 15.55
C PRO A 117 9.69 -2.56 15.56
N ALA A 118 10.87 -2.38 16.17
CA ALA A 118 11.78 -3.48 16.44
C ALA A 118 11.35 -4.20 17.72
N PHE A 119 10.58 -5.28 17.58
CA PHE A 119 10.07 -6.02 18.72
C PHE A 119 11.13 -6.93 19.34
N THR A 120 11.17 -6.95 20.67
CA THR A 120 11.92 -7.91 21.49
C THR A 120 10.97 -8.62 22.44
N PHE A 121 11.12 -9.94 22.59
CA PHE A 121 10.28 -10.71 23.50
C PHE A 121 10.87 -10.71 24.92
N ASP A 122 10.08 -10.30 25.91
CA ASP A 122 10.51 -10.23 27.32
C ASP A 122 10.12 -11.47 28.15
N GLY A 123 9.52 -12.49 27.51
CA GLY A 123 8.95 -13.67 28.16
C GLY A 123 7.44 -13.59 28.36
N THR A 124 6.85 -12.41 28.21
CA THR A 124 5.40 -12.17 28.39
C THR A 124 4.76 -11.42 27.24
N ALA A 125 5.49 -10.50 26.59
CA ALA A 125 5.02 -9.73 25.45
C ALA A 125 6.18 -9.35 24.52
N LEU A 126 5.83 -9.00 23.29
CA LEU A 126 6.73 -8.36 22.33
C LEU A 126 6.72 -6.84 22.63
N ARG A 127 7.88 -6.29 22.97
CA ARG A 127 8.07 -4.88 23.35
C ARG A 127 8.86 -4.14 22.28
N ALA A 128 8.45 -2.92 21.95
CA ALA A 128 9.18 -2.05 21.04
C ALA A 128 9.04 -0.59 21.50
N VAL A 129 10.06 0.21 21.21
CA VAL A 129 9.99 1.66 21.41
C VAL A 129 9.47 2.31 20.14
N VAL A 130 8.44 3.13 20.27
CA VAL A 130 7.83 3.89 19.17
C VAL A 130 7.56 5.34 19.59
N ASP A 131 7.57 6.26 18.64
CA ASP A 131 7.07 7.61 18.86
C ASP A 131 5.54 7.62 18.80
N GLY A 132 4.93 7.15 19.89
CA GLY A 132 3.50 7.16 20.12
C GLY A 132 3.12 8.20 21.17
N GLY A 133 2.01 8.90 20.96
CA GLY A 133 1.45 9.86 21.92
C GLY A 133 -0.06 9.66 22.07
N PRO A 134 -0.78 10.60 22.70
CA PRO A 134 -2.23 10.51 22.82
C PRO A 134 -2.92 10.39 21.45
N GLY A 135 -3.96 9.55 21.37
CA GLY A 135 -4.84 9.42 20.21
C GLY A 135 -4.99 7.99 19.68
N ASN A 136 -5.55 7.91 18.46
CA ASN A 136 -5.91 6.63 17.83
C ASN A 136 -4.75 6.08 16.98
N TRP A 137 -4.24 4.93 17.40
CA TRP A 137 -3.14 4.23 16.76
C TRP A 137 -3.55 2.83 16.33
N ASN A 138 -2.91 2.34 15.27
CA ASN A 138 -3.09 0.98 14.78
C ASN A 138 -1.73 0.32 14.57
N LEU A 139 -1.70 -0.98 14.78
CA LEU A 139 -0.61 -1.85 14.40
C LEU A 139 -1.11 -2.76 13.30
N ARG A 140 -0.57 -2.62 12.09
CA ARG A 140 -0.73 -3.62 11.03
C ARG A 140 0.31 -4.71 11.29
N LEU A 141 -0.14 -5.90 11.61
CA LEU A 141 0.72 -7.03 11.97
C LEU A 141 0.59 -8.13 10.93
N ARG A 142 1.73 -8.64 10.48
CA ARG A 142 1.88 -9.88 9.74
C ARG A 142 2.90 -10.76 10.47
N ALA A 143 2.44 -11.91 10.95
CA ALA A 143 3.24 -12.84 11.72
C ALA A 143 3.07 -14.27 11.17
N ARG A 144 4.06 -15.12 11.39
CA ARG A 144 4.04 -16.53 11.01
C ARG A 144 4.06 -17.41 12.25
N SER A 145 3.12 -18.35 12.33
CA SER A 145 3.10 -19.38 13.38
C SER A 145 4.26 -20.37 13.20
N ALA A 146 4.54 -21.16 14.24
CA ALA A 146 5.52 -22.25 14.14
C ALA A 146 5.17 -23.26 13.04
N ASP A 147 3.87 -23.47 12.80
CA ASP A 147 3.33 -24.36 11.78
C ASP A 147 3.28 -23.72 10.37
N GLY A 148 3.79 -22.50 10.22
CA GLY A 148 3.89 -21.81 8.93
C GLY A 148 2.62 -21.07 8.50
N ILE A 149 1.57 -21.07 9.32
CA ILE A 149 0.33 -20.33 9.04
C ILE A 149 0.59 -18.83 9.22
N VAL A 150 0.18 -18.05 8.23
CA VAL A 150 0.27 -16.59 8.28
C VAL A 150 -0.91 -16.03 9.07
N PHE A 151 -0.62 -15.19 10.05
CA PHE A 151 -1.56 -14.36 10.77
C PHE A 151 -1.40 -12.92 10.29
N GLN A 152 -2.45 -12.34 9.73
CA GLN A 152 -2.44 -10.93 9.33
C GLN A 152 -3.65 -10.20 9.92
N GLN A 153 -3.41 -9.14 10.69
CA GLN A 153 -4.49 -8.36 11.29
C GLN A 153 -4.08 -6.91 11.56
N ARG A 154 -5.05 -5.99 11.39
CA ARG A 154 -4.97 -4.64 11.93
C ARG A 154 -5.48 -4.63 13.36
N ILE A 155 -4.61 -4.27 14.29
CA ILE A 155 -4.89 -4.23 15.73
C ILE A 155 -5.03 -2.77 16.15
N VAL A 156 -6.13 -2.43 16.84
CA VAL A 156 -6.28 -1.12 17.47
C VAL A 156 -5.38 -1.08 18.71
N VAL A 157 -4.50 -0.09 18.79
CA VAL A 157 -3.58 0.05 19.93
C VAL A 157 -4.27 0.86 21.02
N ARG A 158 -4.42 0.26 22.20
CA ARG A 158 -4.98 0.95 23.37
C ARG A 158 -3.90 1.78 24.06
N VAL A 159 -4.08 3.10 24.09
CA VAL A 159 -3.18 3.99 24.83
C VAL A 159 -3.52 3.93 26.32
N LEU A 160 -2.52 3.62 27.14
CA LEU A 160 -2.61 3.62 28.60
C LEU A 160 -2.14 4.99 29.09
N SER A 161 -2.99 5.64 29.90
CA SER A 161 -2.73 6.93 30.54
C SER A 161 -1.96 6.78 31.84
#